data_AF-A0A0F9MLC1-F1
#
_entry.id   AF-A0A0F9MLC1-F1
#
_cell.length_a   1.000
_cell.length_b   1.000
_cell.length_c   1.000
_cell.angle_alpha   90.00
_cell.angle_beta   90.00
_cell.angle_gamma   90.00
#
_symmetry.space_group_name_H-M   'P 1'
#
loop_
_entity.id
_entity.type
_entity.pdbx_description
1 polymer ?
#
loop_
_entity_poly.entity_id
_entity_poly.type
_entity_poly.pdbx_seq_one_letter_code
_entity_poly.pdbx_strand_id
1 'polypeptide(L)' 'QDEKWGSHRILSQEVWMTILMEEVGEAAQSILKQDDDNYVEEFIQVASVAVVALESYYAQKGK' A
#
# COMPACT_ATOMS: atom_id res chain seq x y z
N GLN A 1 -10.55 0.85 3.00
CA GLN A 1 -10.78 0.96 1.54
C GLN A 1 -10.91 -0.44 0.91
N ASP A 2 -11.64 -1.33 1.58
CA ASP A 2 -11.35 -2.78 1.52
C ASP A 2 -11.88 -3.47 0.26
N GLU A 3 -12.67 -2.76 -0.55
CA GLU A 3 -13.19 -3.23 -1.83
C GLU A 3 -12.26 -2.96 -3.03
N LYS A 4 -11.23 -2.11 -2.92
CA LYS A 4 -10.49 -1.67 -4.12
C LYS A 4 -9.38 -2.62 -4.59
N TRP A 5 -8.83 -3.46 -3.72
CA TRP A 5 -7.52 -4.07 -3.98
C TRP A 5 -7.46 -5.60 -3.84
N GLY A 6 -8.59 -6.29 -4.02
CA GLY A 6 -8.72 -7.74 -3.91
C GLY A 6 -7.48 -8.54 -4.37
N SER A 7 -6.85 -9.18 -3.39
CA SER A 7 -5.74 -10.15 -3.28
C SER A 7 -5.05 -10.83 -4.49
N HIS A 8 -5.29 -10.47 -5.75
CA HIS A 8 -4.89 -11.29 -6.92
C HIS A 8 -4.45 -10.53 -8.17
N ARG A 9 -3.94 -9.30 -8.08
CA ARG A 9 -3.41 -8.62 -9.28
C ARG A 9 -1.90 -8.87 -9.46
N ILE A 10 -1.56 -9.48 -10.59
CA ILE A 10 -0.23 -9.39 -11.19
C ILE A 10 -0.09 -7.96 -11.70
N LEU A 11 0.44 -7.07 -10.86
CA LEU A 11 0.75 -5.68 -11.22
C LEU A 11 2.25 -5.54 -11.50
N SER A 12 2.60 -4.54 -12.31
CA SER A 12 3.98 -4.15 -12.50
C SER A 12 4.53 -3.45 -11.25
N GLN A 13 5.85 -3.38 -11.15
CA GLN A 13 6.51 -2.74 -10.01
C GLN A 13 6.18 -1.24 -9.91
N GLU A 14 6.02 -0.57 -11.06
CA GLU A 14 5.64 0.84 -11.14
C GLU A 14 4.25 1.10 -10.57
N VAL A 15 3.30 0.20 -10.83
CA VAL A 15 1.95 0.30 -10.28
C VAL A 15 1.98 0.07 -8.76
N TRP A 16 2.71 -0.94 -8.28
CA TRP A 16 2.88 -1.17 -6.84
C TRP A 16 3.53 0.02 -6.13
N MET A 17 4.54 0.64 -6.76
CA MET A 17 5.17 1.84 -6.23
C MET A 17 4.21 3.03 -6.19
N THR A 18 3.34 3.16 -7.18
CA THR A 18 2.31 4.21 -7.21
C THR A 18 1.35 4.06 -6.03
N ILE A 19 0.85 2.86 -5.79
CA ILE A 19 -0.05 2.57 -4.66
C ILE A 19 0.67 2.82 -3.33
N LEU A 20 1.90 2.33 -3.17
CA LEU A 20 2.67 2.56 -1.95
C LEU A 20 2.84 4.07 -1.65
N MET A 21 3.09 4.87 -2.69
CA MET A 21 3.25 6.31 -2.53
C MET A 21 1.93 7.04 -2.24
N GLU A 22 0.80 6.49 -2.65
CA GLU A 22 -0.54 6.98 -2.26
C GLU A 22 -0.70 6.85 -0.74
N GLU A 23 -0.49 5.64 -0.18
CA GLU A 23 -0.61 5.39 1.27
C GLU A 23 0.38 6.24 2.10
N VAL A 24 1.62 6.42 1.62
CA VAL A 24 2.61 7.29 2.27
C VAL A 24 2.13 8.74 2.27
N GLY A 25 1.51 9.19 1.18
CA GLY A 25 0.92 10.52 1.06
C GLY A 25 -0.24 10.74 2.04
N GLU A 26 -1.11 9.75 2.20
CA GLU A 26 -2.23 9.79 3.15
C GLU A 26 -1.75 9.79 4.60
N ALA A 27 -0.74 8.98 4.94
CA ALA A 27 -0.10 9.01 6.25
C ALA A 27 0.55 10.37 6.55
N ALA A 28 1.26 10.96 5.58
CA ALA A 28 1.84 12.30 5.73
C ALA A 28 0.76 13.38 5.89
N GLN A 29 -0.36 13.26 5.17
CA GLN A 29 -1.48 14.17 5.30
C GLN A 29 -2.12 14.09 6.69
N SER A 30 -2.23 12.89 7.26
CA SER A 30 -2.79 12.66 8.60
C SER A 30 -1.95 13.38 9.67
N ILE A 31 -0.62 13.33 9.57
CA ILE A 31 0.30 14.11 10.45
C ILE A 31 0.02 15.62 10.33
N LEU A 32 -0.08 16.13 9.10
CA LEU A 32 -0.31 17.57 8.87
C LEU A 32 -1.66 18.05 9.41
N LYS A 33 -2.65 17.16 9.46
CA LYS A 33 -4.00 17.42 9.97
C LYS A 33 -4.15 17.15 11.48
N GLN A 34 -3.12 16.61 12.14
CA GLN A 34 -3.19 16.14 13.53
C GLN A 34 -4.29 15.07 13.74
N ASP A 35 -4.42 14.18 12.76
CA ASP A 35 -5.38 13.07 12.77
C ASP A 35 -4.64 11.77 13.14
N ASP A 36 -4.45 11.56 14.44
CA ASP A 36 -3.64 10.45 14.97
C ASP A 36 -4.27 9.07 14.70
N ASP A 37 -5.60 8.98 14.71
CA ASP A 37 -6.32 7.74 14.42
C ASP A 37 -6.14 7.36 12.94
N ASN A 38 -6.35 8.31 12.02
CA ASN A 38 -6.15 8.06 10.59
C ASN A 38 -4.66 7.79 10.28
N TYR A 39 -3.74 8.47 10.97
CA TYR A 39 -2.30 8.18 10.80
C TYR A 39 -1.99 6.71 11.03
N VAL A 40 -2.51 6.10 12.09
CA VAL A 40 -2.28 4.67 12.38
C VAL A 40 -2.86 3.80 11.27
N GLU A 41 -4.07 4.11 10.80
CA GLU A 41 -4.72 3.37 9.71
C GLU A 41 -3.91 3.43 8.40
N GLU A 42 -3.50 4.62 7.95
CA GLU A 42 -2.72 4.76 6.72
C GLU A 42 -1.33 4.13 6.86
N PHE A 43 -0.70 4.22 8.04
CA PHE A 43 0.62 3.62 8.25
C PHE A 43 0.55 2.08 8.23
N ILE A 44 -0.55 1.48 8.69
CA ILE A 44 -0.82 0.05 8.51
C ILE A 44 -1.00 -0.28 7.02
N GLN A 45 -1.67 0.58 6.24
CA GLN A 45 -1.82 0.39 4.79
C GLN A 45 -0.48 0.46 4.06
N VAL A 46 0.40 1.41 4.41
CA VAL A 46 1.80 1.47 3.90
C VAL A 46 2.51 0.13 4.09
N ALA A 47 2.46 -0.44 5.30
CA ALA A 47 3.08 -1.72 5.60
C ALA A 47 2.44 -2.87 4.81
N SER A 48 1.11 -2.87 4.70
CA SER A 48 0.35 -3.92 4.00
C SER A 48 0.66 -3.92 2.50
N VAL A 49 0.65 -2.75 1.85
CA VAL A 49 0.97 -2.63 0.42
C VAL A 49 2.40 -3.08 0.12
N ALA A 50 3.36 -2.74 0.99
CA ALA A 50 4.75 -3.18 0.82
C ALA A 50 4.89 -4.71 0.85
N VAL A 51 4.21 -5.38 1.77
CA VAL A 51 4.23 -6.85 1.87
C VAL A 51 3.59 -7.49 0.64
N VAL A 52 2.39 -7.04 0.25
CA VAL A 52 1.66 -7.62 -0.89
C VAL A 52 2.40 -7.39 -2.21
N ALA A 53 3.05 -6.24 -2.38
CA ALA A 53 3.89 -5.96 -3.55
C ALA A 53 5.05 -6.96 -3.69
N LEU A 54 5.72 -7.30 -2.57
CA LEU A 54 6.79 -8.29 -2.53
C LEU A 54 6.27 -9.69 -2.83
N GLU A 55 5.14 -10.09 -2.24
CA GLU A 55 4.49 -11.37 -2.51
C GLU A 55 4.13 -11.51 -4.00
N SER A 56 3.55 -10.46 -4.59
CA SER A 56 3.26 -10.38 -6.03
C SER A 56 4.53 -10.53 -6.87
N TYR A 57 5.61 -9.84 -6.50
CA TYR A 57 6.88 -9.93 -7.22
C TYR A 57 7.47 -11.35 -7.19
N TYR A 58 7.48 -12.00 -6.02
CA TYR A 58 7.98 -13.36 -5.88
C TYR A 58 7.10 -14.38 -6.59
N ALA A 59 5.78 -14.24 -6.54
CA ALA A 59 4.84 -15.09 -7.27
C ALA A 59 5.03 -15.01 -8.80
N GLN A 60 5.44 -13.85 -9.31
CA GLN A 60 5.76 -13.65 -10.73
C GLN A 60 7.12 -14.24 -11.13
N LYS A 61 8.14 -14.17 -10.25
CA LYS A 61 9.49 -14.69 -10.50
C LYS A 61 9.67 -16.19 -10.23
N GLY A 62 8.82 -16.78 -9.39
CA GLY A 62 8.81 -18.21 -9.08
C GLY A 62 8.14 -19.09 -10.14
N LYS A 63 7.77 -18.52 -11.30
CA LYS A 63 7.30 -19.22 -12.50
C LYS A 63 8.35 -19.15 -13.61
#